data_AF-K1XAW9-F1
#
_entry.id   AF-K1XAW9-F1
#
_cell.length_a   1.000
_cell.length_b   1.000
_cell.length_c   1.000
_cell.angle_alpha   90.00
_cell.angle_beta   90.00
_cell.angle_gamma   90.00
#
_symmetry.space_group_name_H-M   'P 1'
#
loop_
_entity.id
_entity.type
_entity.pdbx_description
1 polymer ?
#
loop_
_entity_poly.entity_id
_entity_poly.type
_entity_poly.pdbx_seq_one_letter_code
_entity_poly.pdbx_strand_id
1 'polypeptide(L)'
;VGGLAEGPVRDKILAMLMGESPYREEWADRLLTDTIRKIYRKWYKERHRVLRRQIVKAEEDGNDELCARLIREKERLSQEEKRLA
;
A
#
# COMPACT_ATOMS: atom_id res chain seq x y z
N VAL A 1 -0.51 -18.78 -21.77
CA VAL A 1 -0.86 -17.67 -20.85
C VAL A 1 -2.11 -18.08 -20.10
N GLY A 2 -1.97 -18.59 -18.87
CA GLY A 2 -3.10 -19.04 -18.04
C GLY A 2 -3.96 -17.85 -17.65
N GLY A 3 -5.09 -17.69 -18.33
CA GLY A 3 -5.97 -16.54 -18.21
C GLY A 3 -6.57 -16.40 -16.82
N LEU A 4 -6.80 -15.16 -16.42
CA LEU A 4 -7.61 -14.78 -15.26
C LEU A 4 -8.81 -15.73 -15.15
N ALA A 5 -8.92 -16.46 -14.03
CA ALA A 5 -10.04 -17.35 -13.79
C ALA A 5 -11.37 -16.60 -13.99
N GLU A 6 -12.36 -17.27 -14.58
CA GLU A 6 -13.69 -16.68 -14.78
C GLU A 6 -14.27 -16.25 -13.43
N GLY A 7 -14.80 -15.02 -13.38
CA GLY A 7 -15.29 -14.45 -12.13
C GLY A 7 -15.48 -12.93 -12.19
N PRO A 8 -16.12 -12.35 -11.16
CA PRO A 8 -16.58 -10.95 -11.16
C PRO A 8 -15.44 -9.93 -11.32
N VAL A 9 -14.22 -10.30 -10.94
CA VAL A 9 -13.02 -9.47 -11.14
C VAL A 9 -12.62 -9.44 -12.62
N ARG A 10 -12.64 -10.58 -13.30
CA ARG A 10 -12.32 -10.69 -14.72
C ARG A 10 -13.31 -9.88 -15.54
N ASP A 11 -14.61 -10.03 -15.29
CA ASP A 11 -15.65 -9.34 -16.05
C ASP A 11 -15.54 -7.83 -15.90
N LYS A 12 -15.22 -7.36 -14.68
CA LYS A 12 -15.00 -5.94 -14.39
C LYS A 12 -13.75 -5.39 -15.07
N ILE A 13 -12.65 -6.16 -15.10
CA ILE A 13 -11.42 -5.77 -15.82
C ILE A 13 -11.70 -5.71 -17.33
N LEU A 14 -12.39 -6.70 -17.89
CA LEU A 14 -12.76 -6.72 -19.32
C LEU A 14 -13.67 -5.54 -19.68
N ALA A 15 -14.66 -5.23 -18.84
CA ALA A 15 -15.52 -4.06 -19.03
C ALA A 15 -14.73 -2.74 -19.01
N MET A 16 -13.72 -2.62 -18.14
CA MET A 16 -12.84 -1.44 -18.10
C MET A 16 -11.93 -1.33 -19.33
N LEU A 17 -11.49 -2.45 -19.90
CA LEU A 17 -10.62 -2.48 -21.09
C LEU A 17 -11.38 -2.18 -22.39
N MET A 18 -12.63 -2.64 -22.49
CA MET A 18 -13.46 -2.45 -23.69
C MET A 18 -14.24 -1.13 -23.68
N GLY A 19 -14.38 -0.48 -22.53
CA GLY A 19 -15.06 0.81 -22.42
C GLY A 19 -14.18 1.98 -22.88
N GLU A 20 -14.82 3.06 -23.33
CA GLU A 20 -14.11 4.33 -23.54
C GLU A 20 -13.51 4.80 -22.21
N SER A 21 -12.22 5.14 -22.22
CA SER A 21 -11.58 5.72 -21.05
C SER A 21 -12.29 7.03 -20.70
N PRO A 22 -12.82 7.18 -19.47
CA PRO A 22 -13.39 8.46 -19.03
C PRO A 22 -12.31 9.53 -18.84
N TYR A 23 -11.03 9.16 -18.97
CA TYR A 23 -9.88 10.03 -18.81
C TYR A 23 -9.28 10.35 -20.16
N ARG A 24 -9.01 11.64 -20.38
CA ARG A 24 -8.24 12.12 -21.52
C ARG A 24 -6.80 11.59 -21.42
N GLU A 25 -6.23 11.22 -22.56
CA GLU A 25 -4.88 10.64 -22.65
C GLU A 25 -3.81 11.53 -22.01
N GLU A 26 -3.93 12.86 -22.20
CA GLU A 26 -3.12 13.91 -21.56
C GLU A 26 -3.08 13.83 -20.02
N TRP A 27 -4.04 13.17 -19.37
CA TRP A 27 -4.15 13.07 -17.92
C TRP A 27 -3.76 11.67 -17.40
N ALA A 28 -3.54 10.70 -18.29
CA ALA A 28 -3.32 9.31 -17.94
C ALA A 28 -2.08 9.15 -17.03
N ASP A 29 -0.95 9.76 -17.41
CA ASP A 29 0.29 9.68 -16.64
C ASP A 29 0.15 10.32 -15.25
N ARG A 30 -0.52 11.48 -15.19
CA ARG A 30 -0.77 12.18 -13.92
C ARG A 30 -1.68 11.36 -13.02
N LEU A 31 -2.78 10.83 -13.58
CA LEU A 31 -3.72 10.00 -12.84
C LEU A 31 -3.05 8.74 -12.31
N LEU A 32 -2.23 8.08 -13.13
CA LEU A 32 -1.47 6.90 -12.72
C LEU A 32 -0.51 7.24 -11.58
N THR A 33 0.26 8.31 -11.73
CA THR A 33 1.21 8.78 -10.71
C THR A 33 0.49 9.10 -9.39
N ASP A 34 -0.62 9.82 -9.43
CA ASP A 34 -1.39 10.19 -8.24
C ASP A 34 -2.06 8.97 -7.59
N THR A 35 -2.50 8.01 -8.40
CA THR A 35 -3.09 6.75 -7.91
C THR A 35 -2.03 5.91 -7.20
N ILE A 36 -0.83 5.79 -7.78
CA ILE A 36 0.33 5.14 -7.16
C ILE A 36 0.68 5.81 -5.82
N ARG A 37 0.77 7.15 -5.79
CA ARG A 37 1.00 7.91 -4.55
C ARG A 37 -0.06 7.63 -3.49
N LYS A 38 -1.34 7.60 -3.87
CA LYS A 38 -2.44 7.30 -2.94
C LYS A 38 -2.33 5.88 -2.38
N ILE A 39 -1.98 4.90 -3.20
CA ILE A 39 -1.77 3.52 -2.77
C ILE A 39 -0.63 3.46 -1.74
N TYR A 40 0.54 4.04 -2.06
CA TYR A 40 1.68 4.05 -1.14
C TYR A 40 1.34 4.75 0.18
N ARG A 41 0.74 5.95 0.14
CA ARG A 41 0.32 6.66 1.37
C ARG A 41 -0.60 5.82 2.23
N LYS A 42 -1.58 5.13 1.63
CA LYS A 42 -2.50 4.26 2.37
C LYS A 42 -1.75 3.06 2.97
N TRP A 43 -0.82 2.47 2.22
CA TRP A 43 -0.01 1.35 2.67
C TRP A 43 0.89 1.73 3.86
N TYR A 44 1.65 2.82 3.75
CA TYR A 44 2.52 3.32 4.83
C TYR A 44 1.71 3.65 6.08
N LYS A 45 0.57 4.35 5.93
CA LYS A 45 -0.32 4.68 7.04
C LYS A 45 -0.77 3.44 7.81
N GLU A 46 -1.23 2.41 7.11
CA GLU A 46 -1.70 1.19 7.76
C GLU A 46 -0.54 0.40 8.37
N ARG A 47 0.62 0.34 7.69
CA ARG A 47 1.81 -0.32 8.22
C ARG A 47 2.31 0.33 9.51
N HIS A 48 2.34 1.66 9.58
CA HIS A 48 2.65 2.39 10.81
C HIS A 48 1.62 2.15 11.92
N ARG A 49 0.34 1.98 11.58
CA ARG A 49 -0.71 1.65 12.54
C ARG A 49 -0.54 0.24 13.11
N VAL A 50 -0.18 -0.73 12.28
CA VAL A 50 0.10 -2.11 12.71
C VAL A 50 1.33 -2.15 13.61
N LEU A 51 2.44 -1.52 13.20
CA LEU A 51 3.67 -1.48 13.99
C LEU A 51 3.46 -0.82 15.36
N ARG A 52 2.73 0.30 15.42
CA ARG A 52 2.38 0.93 16.71
C ARG A 52 1.63 0.00 17.65
N ARG A 53 0.62 -0.72 17.13
CA ARG A 53 -0.13 -1.71 17.93
C ARG A 53 0.78 -2.85 18.44
N GLN A 54 1.69 -3.32 17.60
CA GLN A 54 2.64 -4.37 17.98
C GLN A 54 3.65 -3.90 19.02
N ILE A 55 4.12 -2.65 18.94
CA ILE A 55 5.03 -2.05 19.92
C ILE A 55 4.35 -1.96 21.28
N VAL A 56 3.16 -1.36 21.34
CA VAL A 56 2.39 -1.24 22.60
C VAL A 56 2.17 -2.62 23.23
N LYS A 57 1.78 -3.62 22.43
CA LYS A 57 1.62 -4.99 22.93
C LYS A 57 2.93 -5.58 23.45
N ALA A 58 4.05 -5.37 22.76
CA ALA A 58 5.35 -5.88 23.20
C ALA A 58 5.83 -5.18 24.50
N GLU A 59 5.52 -3.90 24.68
CA GLU A 59 5.76 -3.16 25.92
C GLU A 59 4.90 -3.69 27.07
N GLU A 60 3.60 -3.94 26.83
CA GLU A 60 2.69 -4.56 27.80
C GLU A 60 3.14 -5.96 28.23
N ASP A 61 3.65 -6.75 27.27
CA ASP A 61 4.16 -8.11 27.49
C ASP A 61 5.58 -8.13 28.11
N GLY A 62 6.22 -6.97 28.30
CA GLY A 62 7.60 -6.86 28.83
C GLY A 62 8.67 -7.45 27.91
N ASN A 63 8.39 -7.57 26.61
CA ASN A 63 9.30 -8.16 25.62
C ASN A 63 10.18 -7.09 24.96
N ASP A 64 11.24 -6.70 25.68
CA ASP A 64 12.17 -5.63 25.27
C ASP A 64 12.86 -5.91 23.93
N GLU A 65 13.19 -7.16 23.64
CA GLU A 65 13.84 -7.55 22.38
C GLU A 65 12.91 -7.32 21.18
N LEU A 66 11.65 -7.77 21.30
CA LEU A 66 10.63 -7.56 20.29
C LEU A 66 10.32 -6.06 20.12
N CYS A 67 10.22 -5.31 21.22
CA CYS A 67 10.01 -3.87 21.19
C CYS A 67 11.15 -3.16 20.43
N ALA A 68 12.41 -3.43 20.78
CA ALA A 68 13.58 -2.85 20.11
C ALA A 68 13.64 -3.20 18.61
N ARG A 69 13.24 -4.42 18.23
CA ARG A 69 13.14 -4.82 16.82
C ARG A 69 12.05 -4.04 16.08
N LEU A 70 10.87 -3.89 16.67
CA LEU A 70 9.74 -3.18 16.06
C LEU A 70 10.00 -1.67 15.94
N ILE A 71 10.71 -1.07 16.89
CA ILE A 71 11.15 0.33 16.81
C ILE A 71 12.11 0.54 15.63
N ARG A 72 13.10 -0.35 15.46
CA ARG A 72 14.02 -0.30 14.31
C ARG A 72 13.29 -0.44 12.98
N GLU A 73 12.31 -1.33 12.91
CA GLU A 73 11.47 -1.51 11.72
C GLU A 73 10.63 -0.26 11.41
N LYS A 74 10.07 0.39 12.44
CA LYS A 74 9.33 1.65 12.29
C LYS A 74 10.22 2.78 11.75
N GLU A 75 11.47 2.88 12.22
CA GLU A 75 12.44 3.86 11.72
C GLU A 75 12.79 3.58 10.26
N ARG A 76 13.12 2.32 9.92
CA ARG A 76 13.39 1.90 8.55
C ARG A 76 12.25 2.27 7.60
N LEU A 77 11.01 1.98 8.01
CA LEU A 77 9.82 2.30 7.24
C LEU A 77 9.65 3.82 7.01
N SER A 78 9.95 4.63 8.02
CA SER A 78 9.88 6.09 7.93
C SER A 78 10.94 6.66 6.97
N GLN A 79 12.13 6.06 6.95
CA GLN A 79 13.19 6.43 6.01
C GLN A 79 12.85 6.03 4.57
N GLU A 80 12.20 4.89 4.38
CA GLU A 80 11.73 4.45 3.06
C GLU A 80 10.63 5.37 2.53
N GLU A 81 9.67 5.75 3.38
CA GLU A 81 8.61 6.71 3.01
C GLU A 81 9.20 8.05 2.56
N LYS A 82 10.20 8.58 3.27
CA LYS A 82 10.89 9.83 2.90
C LYS A 82 11.63 9.77 1.56
N ARG A 83 12.05 8.57 1.11
CA ARG A 83 12.71 8.40 -0.19
C ARG A 83 11.74 8.31 -1.35
N LEU A 84 10.49 7.94 -1.07
CA LEU A 84 9.42 7.78 -2.07
C LEU A 84 8.47 8.99 -2.12
N ALA A 85 8.56 9.90 -1.15
CA ALA A 85 7.84 11.17 -1.09
C ALA A 85 8.51 12.25 -1.94
#